data_AF-G7DZC5-F1
#
_entry.id   AF-G7DZC5-F1
#
_cell.length_a   1.000
_cell.length_b   1.000
_cell.length_c   1.000
_cell.angle_alpha   90.00
_cell.angle_beta   90.00
_cell.angle_gamma   90.00
#
_symmetry.space_group_name_H-M   'P 1'
#
loop_
_entity.id
_entity.type
_entity.pdbx_description
1 polymer ?
#
loop_
_entity_poly.entity_id
_entity_poly.type
_entity_poly.pdbx_seq_one_letter_code
_entity_poly.pdbx_strand_id
1 'polypeptide(L)'
;MKALILSKRVAELAHERQGMSGGRLIIVWGGFDFALLAGGLAATSAAALVRSNLAKTDAQKTEQILDRLAFDDSIATIAGLTIGIMTLIGFLISISAQVAADNKTRILRLRAFGYYLVALIVSTIIAGVIVWLQTLRPADEIELRWPGLNAASQKELETAFACSASQSKIQSCLEPIAAAVTTRLGFAFTALHAFSGVQLMLWLLTAALIVQLQDRERARRIDARQAAEAQYKL
;
A
#
# COMPACT_ATOMS: atom_id res chain seq x y z
N MET A 1 20.72 49.31 15.45
CA MET A 1 20.26 48.41 16.54
C MET A 1 19.10 47.48 16.13
N LYS A 2 17.97 47.99 15.59
CA LYS A 2 16.82 47.15 15.16
C LYS A 2 17.15 46.05 14.14
N ALA A 3 18.02 46.34 13.16
CA ALA A 3 18.44 45.36 12.15
C ALA A 3 19.20 44.15 12.76
N LEU A 4 19.99 44.39 13.81
CA LEU A 4 20.80 43.37 14.48
C LEU A 4 19.92 42.42 15.32
N ILE A 5 18.86 42.97 15.94
CA ILE A 5 17.87 42.18 16.68
C ILE A 5 17.05 41.31 15.72
N LEU A 6 16.72 41.85 14.53
CA LEU A 6 15.98 41.10 13.52
C LEU A 6 16.81 39.94 12.95
N SER A 7 18.10 40.17 12.64
CA SER A 7 18.95 39.10 12.10
C SER A 7 19.18 37.97 13.10
N LYS A 8 19.31 38.30 14.40
CA LYS A 8 19.51 37.30 15.45
C LYS A 8 18.28 36.41 15.63
N ARG A 9 17.07 36.98 15.62
CA ARG A 9 15.82 36.20 15.68
C ARG A 9 15.61 35.33 14.44
N VAL A 10 15.97 35.83 13.25
CA VAL A 10 15.89 35.03 12.02
C VAL A 10 16.88 33.86 12.07
N ALA A 11 18.07 34.05 12.64
CA ALA A 11 19.05 32.98 12.83
C ALA A 11 18.59 31.92 13.85
N GLU A 12 18.00 32.34 14.97
CA GLU A 12 17.41 31.41 15.95
C GLU A 12 16.28 30.58 15.35
N LEU A 13 15.35 31.22 14.62
CA LEU A 13 14.25 30.51 13.95
C LEU A 13 14.76 29.59 12.83
N ALA A 14 15.85 29.95 12.14
CA ALA A 14 16.48 29.11 11.14
C ALA A 14 17.17 27.88 11.77
N HIS A 15 17.77 28.04 12.94
CA HIS A 15 18.37 26.94 13.71
C HIS A 15 17.30 26.01 14.29
N GLU A 16 16.18 26.55 14.76
CA GLU A 16 15.05 25.77 15.29
C GLU A 16 14.34 24.97 14.18
N ARG A 17 14.31 25.50 12.94
CA ARG A 17 13.88 24.75 11.74
C ARG A 17 14.78 23.56 11.38
N GLN A 18 15.98 23.45 11.93
CA GLN A 18 16.86 22.29 11.72
C GLN A 18 16.57 21.11 12.67
N GLY A 19 15.50 21.16 13.48
CA GLY A 19 15.14 20.12 14.46
C GLY A 19 15.06 18.68 13.93
N MET A 20 14.85 18.49 12.62
CA MET A 20 15.22 17.25 11.93
C MET A 20 16.39 17.50 10.99
N SER A 21 17.59 17.09 11.42
CA SER A 21 18.73 16.96 10.50
C SER A 21 18.28 16.07 9.33
N GLY A 22 18.53 16.50 8.08
CA GLY A 22 17.97 15.81 6.91
C GLY A 22 18.39 14.33 6.79
N GLY A 23 19.41 13.88 7.54
CA GLY A 23 19.72 12.46 7.70
C GLY A 23 18.60 11.68 8.39
N ARG A 24 17.98 12.23 9.44
CA ARG A 24 16.87 11.57 10.17
C ARG A 24 15.66 11.36 9.27
N LEU A 25 15.30 12.38 8.47
CA LEU A 25 14.17 12.27 7.55
C LEU A 25 14.41 11.20 6.48
N ILE A 26 15.63 11.11 5.93
CA ILE A 26 15.99 10.08 4.93
C ILE A 26 15.91 8.67 5.54
N ILE A 27 16.34 8.48 6.79
CA ILE A 27 16.24 7.19 7.48
C ILE A 27 14.78 6.77 7.66
N VAL A 28 13.93 7.69 8.15
CA VAL A 28 12.49 7.41 8.34
C VAL A 28 11.81 7.13 7.00
N TRP A 29 12.09 7.94 5.98
CA TRP A 29 11.60 7.72 4.61
C TRP A 29 12.03 6.34 4.09
N GLY A 30 13.29 5.95 4.29
CA GLY A 30 13.81 4.65 3.88
C GLY A 30 13.11 3.49 4.60
N GLY A 31 12.80 3.64 5.89
CA GLY A 31 12.02 2.65 6.63
C GLY A 31 10.64 2.40 6.04
N PHE A 32 9.92 3.47 5.66
CA PHE A 32 8.63 3.35 4.97
C PHE A 32 8.76 2.78 3.56
N ASP A 33 9.87 3.05 2.86
CA ASP A 33 10.15 2.47 1.54
C ASP A 33 10.40 0.96 1.61
N PHE A 34 11.10 0.48 2.65
CA PHE A 34 11.23 -0.95 2.92
C PHE A 34 9.89 -1.60 3.33
N ALA A 35 9.04 -0.88 4.08
CA ALA A 35 7.69 -1.35 4.37
C ALA A 35 6.83 -1.48 3.09
N LEU A 36 7.02 -0.57 2.12
CA LEU A 36 6.40 -0.66 0.80
C LEU A 36 6.84 -1.95 0.07
N LEU A 37 8.14 -2.24 0.04
CA LEU A 37 8.67 -3.49 -0.54
C LEU A 37 8.09 -4.73 0.14
N ALA A 38 8.10 -4.77 1.47
CA ALA A 38 7.58 -5.89 2.24
C ALA A 38 6.08 -6.12 1.97
N GLY A 39 5.29 -5.05 1.92
CA GLY A 39 3.86 -5.12 1.56
C GLY A 39 3.64 -5.61 0.13
N GLY A 40 4.46 -5.16 -0.83
CA GLY A 40 4.40 -5.63 -2.22
C GLY A 40 4.73 -7.12 -2.36
N LEU A 41 5.76 -7.61 -1.67
CA LEU A 41 6.11 -9.03 -1.63
C LEU A 41 5.02 -9.88 -0.95
N ALA A 42 4.47 -9.40 0.17
CA ALA A 42 3.39 -10.09 0.86
C ALA A 42 2.13 -10.18 -0.01
N ALA A 43 1.73 -9.08 -0.66
CA ALA A 43 0.55 -9.05 -1.52
C ALA A 43 0.72 -9.95 -2.76
N THR A 44 1.87 -9.88 -3.45
CA THR A 44 2.14 -10.72 -4.62
C THR A 44 2.22 -12.20 -4.27
N SER A 45 2.90 -12.56 -3.17
CA SER A 45 2.99 -13.96 -2.73
C SER A 45 1.64 -14.51 -2.28
N ALA A 46 0.85 -13.75 -1.52
CA ALA A 46 -0.50 -14.16 -1.13
C ALA A 46 -1.40 -14.38 -2.36
N ALA A 47 -1.42 -13.45 -3.31
CA ALA A 47 -2.18 -13.59 -4.55
C ALA A 47 -1.71 -14.78 -5.39
N ALA A 48 -0.40 -15.00 -5.51
CA ALA A 48 0.16 -16.15 -6.22
C ALA A 48 -0.19 -17.48 -5.55
N LEU A 49 -0.12 -17.55 -4.21
CA LEU A 49 -0.48 -18.73 -3.43
C LEU A 49 -1.95 -19.07 -3.60
N VAL A 50 -2.85 -18.09 -3.48
CA VAL A 50 -4.29 -18.28 -3.73
C VAL A 50 -4.51 -18.83 -5.14
N ARG A 51 -3.94 -18.20 -6.18
CA ARG A 51 -4.07 -18.71 -7.56
C ARG A 51 -3.51 -20.12 -7.74
N SER A 52 -2.38 -20.43 -7.09
CA SER A 52 -1.77 -21.76 -7.17
C SER A 52 -2.62 -22.83 -6.48
N ASN A 53 -3.33 -22.47 -5.41
CA ASN A 53 -4.23 -23.37 -4.69
C ASN A 53 -5.52 -23.58 -5.48
N LEU A 54 -6.04 -22.54 -6.14
CA LEU A 54 -7.20 -22.64 -7.03
C LEU A 54 -6.94 -23.53 -8.25
N ALA A 55 -5.70 -23.59 -8.73
CA ALA A 55 -5.34 -24.42 -9.88
C ALA A 55 -5.23 -25.93 -9.56
N LYS A 56 -5.21 -26.33 -8.28
CA LYS A 56 -5.12 -27.75 -7.89
C LYS A 56 -6.52 -28.36 -7.82
N THR A 57 -6.76 -29.35 -8.68
CA THR A 57 -8.07 -29.99 -8.88
C THR A 57 -8.40 -31.11 -7.88
N ASP A 58 -7.41 -31.62 -7.14
CA ASP A 58 -7.56 -32.80 -6.28
C ASP A 58 -7.82 -32.43 -4.80
N ALA A 59 -8.79 -33.12 -4.18
CA ALA A 59 -9.15 -33.11 -2.75
C ALA A 59 -8.87 -31.78 -2.02
N GLN A 60 -9.72 -30.78 -2.28
CA GLN A 60 -9.56 -29.45 -1.73
C GLN A 60 -9.87 -29.44 -0.24
N LYS A 61 -8.86 -29.23 0.61
CA LYS A 61 -9.08 -28.94 2.04
C LYS A 61 -10.09 -27.79 2.20
N THR A 62 -10.91 -27.84 3.24
CA THR A 62 -11.93 -26.82 3.58
C THR A 62 -11.42 -25.39 3.43
N GLU A 63 -10.19 -25.13 3.86
CA GLU A 63 -9.58 -23.79 3.73
C GLU A 63 -9.43 -23.33 2.28
N GLN A 64 -9.07 -24.22 1.36
CA GLN A 64 -8.92 -23.89 -0.07
C GLN A 64 -10.28 -23.62 -0.71
N ILE A 65 -11.31 -24.37 -0.29
CA ILE A 65 -12.69 -24.15 -0.75
C ILE A 65 -13.19 -22.79 -0.25
N LEU A 66 -12.91 -22.43 1.01
CA LEU A 66 -13.25 -21.12 1.57
C LEU A 66 -12.50 -19.97 0.89
N ASP A 67 -11.22 -20.15 0.55
CA ASP A 67 -10.47 -19.15 -0.22
C ASP A 67 -11.05 -18.98 -1.62
N ARG A 68 -11.49 -20.08 -2.24
CA ARG A 68 -12.22 -20.02 -3.49
C ARG A 68 -13.53 -19.26 -3.33
N LEU A 69 -14.36 -19.59 -2.37
CA LEU A 69 -15.62 -18.87 -2.13
C LEU A 69 -15.40 -17.38 -1.86
N ALA A 70 -14.37 -17.03 -1.08
CA ALA A 70 -14.04 -15.65 -0.74
C ALA A 70 -13.43 -14.85 -1.91
N PHE A 71 -12.59 -15.48 -2.74
CA PHE A 71 -11.74 -14.78 -3.71
C PHE A 71 -11.91 -15.26 -5.17
N ASP A 72 -12.89 -16.11 -5.50
CA ASP A 72 -13.08 -16.65 -6.87
C ASP A 72 -13.33 -15.57 -7.92
N ASP A 73 -13.69 -14.35 -7.50
CA ASP A 73 -13.76 -13.25 -8.45
C ASP A 73 -12.37 -12.97 -9.00
N SER A 74 -12.24 -13.28 -10.29
CA SER A 74 -11.10 -12.91 -11.11
C SER A 74 -10.67 -11.46 -10.85
N ILE A 75 -11.63 -10.56 -10.60
CA ILE A 75 -11.39 -9.14 -10.30
C ILE A 75 -10.58 -8.95 -9.02
N ALA A 76 -10.96 -9.58 -7.89
CA ALA A 76 -10.28 -9.38 -6.61
C ALA A 76 -8.86 -9.97 -6.63
N THR A 77 -8.72 -11.17 -7.19
CA THR A 77 -7.42 -11.86 -7.25
C THR A 77 -6.47 -11.19 -8.25
N ILE A 78 -6.98 -10.73 -9.40
CA ILE A 78 -6.19 -9.95 -10.38
C ILE A 78 -5.84 -8.57 -9.81
N ALA A 79 -6.75 -7.91 -9.10
CA ALA A 79 -6.47 -6.63 -8.46
C ALA A 79 -5.38 -6.75 -7.41
N GLY A 80 -5.43 -7.77 -6.54
CA GLY A 80 -4.40 -8.02 -5.53
C GLY A 80 -3.01 -8.26 -6.15
N LEU A 81 -2.94 -9.08 -7.19
CA LEU A 81 -1.68 -9.33 -7.92
C LEU A 81 -1.16 -8.05 -8.59
N THR A 82 -2.04 -7.30 -9.26
CA THR A 82 -1.70 -6.04 -9.93
C THR A 82 -1.17 -5.01 -8.92
N ILE A 83 -1.85 -4.81 -7.80
CA ILE A 83 -1.42 -3.89 -6.73
C ILE A 83 -0.08 -4.31 -6.15
N GLY A 84 0.13 -5.62 -5.94
CA GLY A 84 1.41 -6.14 -5.47
C GLY A 84 2.55 -5.84 -6.45
N ILE A 85 2.36 -6.12 -7.75
CA ILE A 85 3.37 -5.86 -8.78
C ILE A 85 3.65 -4.36 -8.91
N MET A 86 2.60 -3.52 -8.94
CA MET A 86 2.74 -2.06 -8.98
C MET A 86 3.53 -1.57 -7.76
N THR A 87 3.24 -2.09 -6.57
CA THR A 87 4.01 -1.75 -5.36
C THR A 87 5.50 -2.05 -5.50
N LEU A 88 5.86 -3.22 -6.06
CA LEU A 88 7.25 -3.59 -6.31
C LEU A 88 7.93 -2.67 -7.34
N ILE A 89 7.20 -2.29 -8.40
CA ILE A 89 7.69 -1.30 -9.38
C ILE A 89 7.90 0.06 -8.69
N GLY A 90 6.98 0.46 -7.81
CA GLY A 90 7.10 1.68 -7.00
C GLY A 90 8.39 1.71 -6.19
N PHE A 91 8.75 0.60 -5.53
CA PHE A 91 10.02 0.48 -4.82
C PHE A 91 11.25 0.65 -5.75
N LEU A 92 11.22 0.07 -6.96
CA LEU A 92 12.31 0.27 -7.93
C LEU A 92 12.41 1.73 -8.38
N ILE A 93 11.28 2.40 -8.62
CA ILE A 93 11.24 3.84 -8.93
C ILE A 93 11.81 4.65 -7.77
N SER A 94 11.50 4.27 -6.53
CA SER A 94 11.98 4.91 -5.30
C SER A 94 13.50 4.86 -5.18
N ILE A 95 14.12 3.68 -5.41
CA ILE A 95 15.60 3.55 -5.46
C ILE A 95 16.18 4.47 -6.55
N SER A 96 15.58 4.46 -7.75
CA SER A 96 16.06 5.28 -8.86
C SER A 96 16.02 6.78 -8.55
N ALA A 97 15.08 7.22 -7.70
CA ALA A 97 14.98 8.61 -7.27
C ALA A 97 16.11 8.99 -6.31
N GLN A 98 16.60 8.06 -5.47
CA GLN A 98 17.66 8.35 -4.50
C GLN A 98 19.08 8.33 -5.08
N VAL A 99 19.32 7.54 -6.12
CA VAL A 99 20.66 7.40 -6.75
C VAL A 99 21.06 8.60 -7.63
N ALA A 100 20.15 9.57 -7.86
CA ALA A 100 20.46 10.74 -8.67
C ALA A 100 21.51 11.66 -8.01
N ALA A 101 22.65 11.87 -8.68
CA ALA A 101 23.75 12.69 -8.20
C ALA A 101 23.43 14.20 -8.15
N ASP A 102 22.64 14.70 -9.10
CA ASP A 102 22.20 16.11 -9.14
C ASP A 102 20.88 16.29 -8.38
N ASN A 103 20.82 17.32 -7.53
CA ASN A 103 19.63 17.71 -6.78
C ASN A 103 18.46 18.09 -7.69
N LYS A 104 18.69 18.67 -8.88
CA LYS A 104 17.61 18.98 -9.82
C LYS A 104 16.92 17.71 -10.32
N THR A 105 17.71 16.74 -10.78
CA THR A 105 17.22 15.43 -11.24
C THR A 105 16.56 14.66 -10.11
N ARG A 106 17.15 14.68 -8.91
CA ARG A 106 16.58 14.04 -7.71
C ARG A 106 15.20 14.59 -7.37
N ILE A 107 15.03 15.92 -7.35
CA ILE A 107 13.73 16.56 -7.10
C ILE A 107 12.70 16.15 -8.16
N LEU A 108 13.09 16.13 -9.44
CA LEU A 108 12.20 15.72 -10.53
C LEU A 108 11.72 14.27 -10.37
N ARG A 109 12.63 13.34 -10.07
CA ARG A 109 12.30 11.92 -9.85
C ARG A 109 11.43 11.72 -8.62
N LEU A 110 11.71 12.41 -7.51
CA LEU A 110 10.87 12.36 -6.30
C LEU A 110 9.45 12.88 -6.56
N ARG A 111 9.27 13.90 -7.41
CA ARG A 111 7.94 14.36 -7.82
C ARG A 111 7.19 13.30 -8.63
N ALA A 112 7.86 12.68 -9.60
CA ALA A 112 7.28 11.60 -10.38
C ALA A 112 6.87 10.41 -9.48
N PHE A 113 7.74 10.03 -8.55
CA PHE A 113 7.44 9.01 -7.53
C PHE A 113 6.26 9.43 -6.63
N GLY A 114 6.17 10.70 -6.24
CA GLY A 114 5.04 11.23 -5.49
C GLY A 114 3.70 11.07 -6.22
N TYR A 115 3.63 11.38 -7.52
CA TYR A 115 2.42 11.14 -8.32
C TYR A 115 2.10 9.65 -8.47
N TYR A 116 3.13 8.81 -8.61
CA TYR A 116 2.98 7.37 -8.64
C TYR A 116 2.35 6.83 -7.34
N LEU A 117 2.84 7.29 -6.18
CA LEU A 117 2.28 6.90 -4.87
C LEU A 117 0.79 7.29 -4.75
N VAL A 118 0.39 8.46 -5.24
CA VAL A 118 -1.03 8.86 -5.22
C VAL A 118 -1.89 7.88 -6.02
N ALA A 119 -1.45 7.51 -7.23
CA ALA A 119 -2.17 6.52 -8.04
C ALA A 119 -2.24 5.15 -7.35
N LEU A 120 -1.16 4.73 -6.67
CA LEU A 120 -1.11 3.48 -5.91
C LEU A 120 -2.05 3.50 -4.69
N ILE A 121 -2.09 4.62 -3.95
CA ILE A 121 -3.00 4.84 -2.81
C ILE A 121 -4.45 4.73 -3.25
N VAL A 122 -4.83 5.44 -4.32
CA VAL A 122 -6.18 5.40 -4.87
C VAL A 122 -6.55 3.98 -5.28
N SER A 123 -5.65 3.28 -5.98
CA SER A 123 -5.89 1.89 -6.41
C SER A 123 -6.09 0.94 -5.22
N THR A 124 -5.27 1.10 -4.16
CA THR A 124 -5.34 0.27 -2.96
C THR A 124 -6.63 0.53 -2.17
N ILE A 125 -7.06 1.80 -2.06
CA ILE A 125 -8.32 2.16 -1.42
C ILE A 125 -9.51 1.60 -2.19
N ILE A 126 -9.53 1.73 -3.53
CA ILE A 126 -10.62 1.18 -4.36
C ILE A 126 -10.72 -0.34 -4.16
N ALA A 127 -9.60 -1.05 -4.21
CA ALA A 127 -9.59 -2.50 -3.96
C ALA A 127 -10.08 -2.84 -2.53
N GLY A 128 -9.64 -2.07 -1.53
CA GLY A 128 -10.12 -2.22 -0.16
C GLY A 128 -11.63 -2.04 -0.03
N VAL A 129 -12.21 -1.04 -0.71
CA VAL A 129 -13.66 -0.79 -0.72
C VAL A 129 -14.41 -1.92 -1.41
N ILE A 130 -13.89 -2.46 -2.53
CA ILE A 130 -14.51 -3.62 -3.20
C ILE A 130 -14.55 -4.84 -2.27
N VAL A 131 -13.44 -5.15 -1.60
CA VAL A 131 -13.36 -6.25 -0.63
C VAL A 131 -14.32 -6.01 0.54
N TRP A 132 -14.44 -4.76 1.01
CA TRP A 132 -15.39 -4.39 2.05
C TRP A 132 -16.85 -4.57 1.62
N LEU A 133 -17.21 -4.23 0.38
CA LEU A 133 -18.57 -4.45 -0.10
C LEU A 133 -18.92 -5.94 -0.14
N GLN A 134 -17.95 -6.81 -0.44
CA GLN A 134 -18.12 -8.26 -0.40
C GLN A 134 -18.37 -8.79 1.03
N THR A 135 -17.87 -8.12 2.08
CA THR A 135 -18.15 -8.53 3.47
C THR A 135 -19.59 -8.23 3.90
N LEU A 136 -20.31 -7.37 3.19
CA LEU A 136 -21.69 -7.00 3.54
C LEU A 136 -22.73 -7.99 3.02
N ARG A 137 -22.40 -8.80 2.01
CA ARG A 137 -23.34 -9.75 1.38
C ARG A 137 -22.73 -11.14 1.15
N PRO A 138 -22.09 -11.74 2.18
CA PRO A 138 -21.43 -13.03 2.02
C PRO A 138 -22.42 -14.16 1.69
N ALA A 139 -23.62 -14.13 2.27
CA ALA A 139 -24.63 -15.16 2.08
C ALA A 139 -25.15 -15.20 0.63
N ASP A 140 -25.49 -14.04 0.06
CA ASP A 140 -26.00 -13.91 -1.31
C ASP A 140 -24.96 -14.43 -2.34
N GLU A 141 -23.69 -14.08 -2.15
CA GLU A 141 -22.59 -14.50 -3.01
C GLU A 141 -22.32 -16.01 -2.91
N ILE A 142 -22.35 -16.56 -1.69
CA ILE A 142 -22.17 -18.01 -1.48
C ILE A 142 -23.35 -18.77 -2.08
N GLU A 143 -24.59 -18.30 -1.88
CA GLU A 143 -25.79 -18.93 -2.42
C GLU A 143 -25.74 -19.00 -3.95
N LEU A 144 -25.32 -17.91 -4.61
CA LEU A 144 -25.15 -17.87 -6.06
C LEU A 144 -24.08 -18.86 -6.56
N ARG A 145 -22.99 -19.03 -5.80
CA ARG A 145 -21.85 -19.88 -6.18
C ARG A 145 -22.02 -21.35 -5.75
N TRP A 146 -22.89 -21.63 -4.78
CA TRP A 146 -23.08 -22.96 -4.20
C TRP A 146 -23.33 -24.05 -5.26
N PRO A 147 -24.20 -23.85 -6.26
CA PRO A 147 -24.45 -24.86 -7.29
C PRO A 147 -23.25 -25.12 -8.21
N GLY A 148 -22.30 -24.17 -8.29
CA GLY A 148 -21.08 -24.30 -9.09
C GLY A 148 -19.96 -25.10 -8.39
N LEU A 149 -20.10 -25.38 -7.10
CA LEU A 149 -19.16 -26.23 -6.36
C LEU A 149 -19.36 -27.69 -6.75
N ASN A 150 -18.26 -28.44 -6.83
CA ASN A 150 -18.36 -29.89 -7.02
C ASN A 150 -18.97 -30.56 -5.77
N ALA A 151 -19.62 -31.72 -5.96
CA ALA A 151 -20.31 -32.42 -4.88
C ALA A 151 -19.37 -32.82 -3.72
N ALA A 152 -18.08 -33.07 -4.02
CA ALA A 152 -17.07 -33.36 -3.01
C ALA A 152 -16.82 -32.15 -2.09
N SER A 153 -16.69 -30.94 -2.65
CA SER A 153 -16.45 -29.70 -1.91
C SER A 153 -17.66 -29.30 -1.08
N GLN A 154 -18.88 -29.48 -1.63
CA GLN A 154 -20.11 -29.26 -0.87
C GLN A 154 -20.16 -30.17 0.35
N LYS A 155 -19.92 -31.47 0.17
CA LYS A 155 -19.92 -32.45 1.27
C LYS A 155 -18.81 -32.18 2.30
N GLU A 156 -17.65 -31.70 1.86
CA GLU A 156 -16.58 -31.30 2.75
C GLU A 156 -16.95 -30.09 3.60
N LEU A 157 -17.56 -29.06 2.99
CA LEU A 157 -18.09 -27.90 3.73
C LEU A 157 -19.20 -28.31 4.70
N GLU A 158 -20.13 -29.17 4.28
CA GLU A 158 -21.18 -29.73 5.14
C GLU A 158 -20.59 -30.43 6.37
N THR A 159 -19.55 -31.24 6.16
CA THR A 159 -18.85 -31.95 7.24
C THR A 159 -18.09 -30.98 8.14
N ALA A 160 -17.38 -30.02 7.57
CA ALA A 160 -16.56 -29.06 8.31
C ALA A 160 -17.39 -28.11 9.19
N PHE A 161 -18.58 -27.73 8.71
CA PHE A 161 -19.48 -26.81 9.42
C PHE A 161 -20.66 -27.51 10.11
N ALA A 162 -20.65 -28.85 10.15
CA ALA A 162 -21.69 -29.68 10.77
C ALA A 162 -23.12 -29.30 10.30
N CYS A 163 -23.28 -29.04 9.00
CA CYS A 163 -24.52 -28.58 8.40
C CYS A 163 -24.95 -29.52 7.24
N SER A 164 -26.19 -29.41 6.76
CA SER A 164 -26.69 -30.23 5.66
C SER A 164 -27.45 -29.39 4.64
N ALA A 165 -26.92 -29.30 3.42
CA ALA A 165 -27.50 -28.55 2.31
C ALA A 165 -28.44 -29.43 1.48
N SER A 166 -29.50 -29.97 2.10
CA SER A 166 -30.65 -30.45 1.33
C SER A 166 -31.37 -29.27 0.66
N GLN A 167 -32.11 -29.49 -0.43
CA GLN A 167 -32.77 -28.43 -1.22
C GLN A 167 -33.60 -27.43 -0.39
N SER A 168 -34.10 -27.82 0.78
CA SER A 168 -34.88 -26.96 1.69
C SER A 168 -34.10 -26.41 2.90
N LYS A 169 -32.80 -26.70 3.03
CA LYS A 169 -31.97 -26.37 4.22
C LYS A 169 -30.60 -25.76 3.93
N ILE A 170 -30.33 -25.32 2.69
CA ILE A 170 -29.07 -24.64 2.33
C ILE A 170 -28.74 -23.50 3.30
N GLN A 171 -29.77 -22.78 3.76
CA GLN A 171 -29.63 -21.67 4.70
C GLN A 171 -28.96 -22.05 6.04
N SER A 172 -29.10 -23.30 6.49
CA SER A 172 -28.40 -23.80 7.69
C SER A 172 -26.88 -23.93 7.51
N CYS A 173 -26.42 -24.07 6.26
CA CYS A 173 -25.00 -24.05 5.91
C CYS A 173 -24.49 -22.64 5.56
N LEU A 174 -25.34 -21.78 5.01
CA LEU A 174 -24.92 -20.45 4.53
C LEU A 174 -24.38 -19.58 5.66
N GLU A 175 -25.04 -19.54 6.81
CA GLU A 175 -24.64 -18.66 7.92
C GLU A 175 -23.23 -18.95 8.48
N PRO A 176 -22.87 -20.19 8.88
CA PRO A 176 -21.53 -20.47 9.40
C PRO A 176 -20.43 -20.32 8.33
N ILE A 177 -20.72 -20.65 7.07
CA ILE A 177 -19.77 -20.49 5.96
C ILE A 177 -19.58 -18.99 5.65
N ALA A 178 -20.67 -18.22 5.62
CA ALA A 178 -20.64 -16.78 5.43
C ALA A 178 -19.84 -16.09 6.53
N ALA A 179 -19.99 -16.50 7.79
CA ALA A 179 -19.18 -15.97 8.89
C ALA A 179 -17.68 -16.26 8.70
N ALA A 180 -17.32 -17.47 8.27
CA ALA A 180 -15.93 -17.84 7.97
C ALA A 180 -15.34 -17.02 6.80
N VAL A 181 -16.10 -16.86 5.71
CA VAL A 181 -15.71 -16.04 4.55
C VAL A 181 -15.57 -14.56 4.94
N THR A 182 -16.53 -14.02 5.70
CA THR A 182 -16.52 -12.64 6.19
C THR A 182 -15.29 -12.35 7.03
N THR A 183 -14.89 -13.30 7.88
CA THR A 183 -13.68 -13.18 8.71
C THR A 183 -12.43 -13.03 7.83
N ARG A 184 -12.29 -13.86 6.78
CA ARG A 184 -11.15 -13.79 5.85
C ARG A 184 -11.12 -12.50 5.05
N LEU A 185 -12.27 -12.11 4.49
CA LEU A 185 -12.41 -10.83 3.77
C LEU A 185 -12.14 -9.63 4.70
N GLY A 186 -12.53 -9.70 5.97
CA GLY A 186 -12.24 -8.68 6.97
C GLY A 186 -10.75 -8.49 7.25
N PHE A 187 -9.98 -9.59 7.30
CA PHE A 187 -8.51 -9.51 7.40
C PHE A 187 -7.90 -8.87 6.14
N ALA A 188 -8.35 -9.27 4.95
CA ALA A 188 -7.87 -8.70 3.69
C ALA A 188 -8.18 -7.18 3.60
N PHE A 189 -9.40 -6.78 3.95
CA PHE A 189 -9.82 -5.38 4.03
C PHE A 189 -8.92 -4.56 4.95
N THR A 190 -8.69 -5.06 6.17
CA THR A 190 -7.87 -4.38 7.18
C THR A 190 -6.42 -4.26 6.73
N ALA A 191 -5.87 -5.32 6.13
CA ALA A 191 -4.51 -5.32 5.59
C ALA A 191 -4.35 -4.29 4.45
N LEU A 192 -5.30 -4.22 3.51
CA LEU A 192 -5.27 -3.25 2.40
C LEU A 192 -5.34 -1.80 2.92
N HIS A 193 -6.22 -1.51 3.89
CA HIS A 193 -6.33 -0.17 4.45
C HIS A 193 -5.11 0.22 5.29
N ALA A 194 -4.59 -0.69 6.12
CA ALA A 194 -3.34 -0.47 6.85
C ALA A 194 -2.19 -0.19 5.87
N PHE A 195 -2.12 -0.93 4.77
CA PHE A 195 -1.11 -0.72 3.73
C PHE A 195 -1.25 0.63 3.01
N SER A 196 -2.47 1.10 2.75
CA SER A 196 -2.71 2.45 2.21
C SER A 196 -2.19 3.55 3.16
N GLY A 197 -2.23 3.33 4.47
CA GLY A 197 -1.64 4.22 5.47
C GLY A 197 -0.12 4.32 5.35
N VAL A 198 0.57 3.20 5.11
CA VAL A 198 2.01 3.15 4.85
C VAL A 198 2.35 3.95 3.58
N GLN A 199 1.59 3.75 2.51
CA GLN A 199 1.76 4.48 1.25
C GLN A 199 1.54 5.99 1.43
N LEU A 200 0.51 6.40 2.18
CA LEU A 200 0.22 7.80 2.48
C LEU A 200 1.36 8.45 3.28
N MET A 201 1.88 7.76 4.29
CA MET A 201 3.02 8.25 5.06
C MET A 201 4.27 8.41 4.18
N LEU A 202 4.55 7.44 3.32
CA LEU A 202 5.66 7.53 2.37
C LEU A 202 5.48 8.71 1.39
N TRP A 203 4.25 8.98 0.96
CA TRP A 203 3.94 10.13 0.11
C TRP A 203 4.19 11.47 0.83
N LEU A 204 3.73 11.60 2.08
CA LEU A 204 3.99 12.80 2.90
C LEU A 204 5.49 13.01 3.15
N LEU A 205 6.22 11.94 3.48
CA LEU A 205 7.67 11.99 3.67
C LEU A 205 8.39 12.38 2.37
N THR A 206 7.91 11.89 1.22
CA THR A 206 8.44 12.27 -0.10
C THR A 206 8.21 13.76 -0.38
N ALA A 207 7.03 14.29 -0.07
CA ALA A 207 6.74 15.72 -0.19
C ALA A 207 7.65 16.57 0.73
N ALA A 208 7.82 16.17 1.99
CA ALA A 208 8.74 16.83 2.92
C ALA A 208 10.19 16.82 2.42
N LEU A 209 10.65 15.68 1.88
CA LEU A 209 11.99 15.55 1.31
C LEU A 209 12.18 16.49 0.11
N ILE A 210 11.18 16.62 -0.77
CA ILE A 210 11.21 17.54 -1.91
C ILE A 210 11.38 18.98 -1.43
N VAL A 211 10.59 19.42 -0.45
CA VAL A 211 10.68 20.79 0.10
C VAL A 211 12.07 21.04 0.70
N GLN A 212 12.60 20.10 1.48
CA GLN A 212 13.95 20.24 2.04
C GLN A 212 15.03 20.35 0.97
N LEU A 213 14.94 19.57 -0.11
CA LEU A 213 15.89 19.64 -1.22
C LEU A 213 15.79 20.98 -1.98
N GLN A 214 14.58 21.50 -2.15
CA GLN A 214 14.36 22.81 -2.77
C GLN A 214 14.95 23.94 -1.92
N ASP A 215 14.79 23.88 -0.60
CA ASP A 215 15.33 24.90 0.31
C ASP A 215 16.87 24.89 0.29
N ARG A 216 17.49 23.70 0.27
CA ARG A 216 18.97 23.56 0.12
C ARG A 216 19.48 24.08 -1.22
N GLU A 217 18.72 23.90 -2.29
CA GLU A 217 19.05 24.45 -3.60
C GLU A 217 18.92 25.98 -3.62
N ARG A 218 17.90 26.54 -2.96
CA ARG A 218 17.74 27.99 -2.82
C ARG A 218 18.87 28.61 -2.02
N ALA A 219 19.25 28.00 -0.89
CA ALA A 219 20.36 28.45 -0.06
C ALA A 219 21.67 28.51 -0.86
N ARG A 220 22.02 27.43 -1.58
CA ARG A 220 23.23 27.40 -2.43
C ARG A 220 23.25 28.50 -3.50
N ARG A 221 22.08 28.87 -4.06
CA ARG A 221 21.99 29.97 -5.03
C ARG A 221 22.21 31.34 -4.40
N ILE A 222 21.80 31.53 -3.14
CA ILE A 222 22.03 32.77 -2.39
C ILE A 222 23.52 32.88 -2.07
N ASP A 223 24.13 31.81 -1.56
CA ASP A 223 25.55 31.79 -1.22
C ASP A 223 26.44 32.04 -2.45
N ALA A 224 26.09 31.44 -3.60
CA ALA A 224 26.80 31.66 -4.86
C ALA A 224 26.72 33.12 -5.35
N ARG A 225 25.57 33.79 -5.15
CA ARG A 225 25.41 35.22 -5.50
C ARG A 225 26.24 36.11 -4.58
N GLN A 226 26.20 35.86 -3.28
CA GLN A 226 26.98 36.61 -2.30
C GLN A 226 28.49 36.47 -2.54
N ALA A 227 28.95 35.27 -2.89
CA ALA A 227 30.35 35.03 -3.25
C ALA A 227 30.77 35.79 -4.51
N ALA A 228 29.92 35.82 -5.55
CA ALA A 228 30.19 36.57 -6.78
C ALA A 228 30.24 38.09 -6.54
N GLU A 229 29.34 38.62 -5.71
CA GLU A 229 29.34 40.05 -5.34
C GLU A 229 30.58 40.44 -4.53
N ALA A 230 31.09 39.55 -3.68
CA ALA A 230 32.32 39.80 -2.92
C ALA A 230 33.56 39.90 -3.82
N GLN A 231 33.61 39.14 -4.92
CA GLN A 231 34.71 39.19 -5.87
C GLN A 231 34.80 40.50 -6.65
N TYR A 232 33.66 41.16 -6.92
CA TYR A 232 33.63 42.43 -7.67
C TYR A 232 34.06 43.65 -6.84
N LYS A 233 34.10 43.53 -5.51
CA LYS A 233 34.47 44.63 -4.61
C LYS A 233 35.97 44.72 -4.31
N LEU A 234 36.77 43.82 -4.87
CA LEU A 234 38.23 43.78 -4.79
C LEU A 234 38.85 44.35 -6.06
#